data_AF-A0A5K1JXT0-F1
#
_entry.id   AF-A0A5K1JXT0-F1
#
_cell.length_a   1.000
_cell.length_b   1.000
_cell.length_c   1.000
_cell.angle_alpha   90.00
_cell.angle_beta   90.00
_cell.angle_gamma   90.00
#
_symmetry.space_group_name_H-M   'P 1'
#
loop_
_entity.id
_entity.type
_entity.pdbx_description
1 polymer ?
#
loop_
_entity_poly.entity_id
_entity_poly.type
_entity_poly.pdbx_seq_one_letter_code
_entity_poly.pdbx_strand_id
1 'polypeptide(L)'
;MEDAATAEITRVQLWQYCKYGIRTSDTGEVITAQWIDRLVDEIAPTLKSAMLTEENLDIVSKYLKAQVRKEWPSEFLTSDLMGYLAVRDGCPAAWQRSVL
;
A
#
# COMPACT_ATOMS: atom_id res chain seq x y z
N MET A 1 18.92 2.46 1.43
CA MET A 1 18.64 1.13 0.84
C MET A 1 17.38 0.70 1.55
N GLU A 2 16.25 0.70 0.85
CA GLU A 2 14.97 0.32 1.45
C GLU A 2 14.73 -1.17 1.28
N ASP A 3 14.10 -1.79 2.28
CA ASP A 3 13.67 -3.18 2.25
C ASP A 3 12.19 -3.30 2.63
N ALA A 4 11.73 -4.54 2.85
CA ALA A 4 10.35 -4.79 3.24
C ALA A 4 9.99 -4.12 4.58
N ALA A 5 10.92 -4.00 5.53
CA ALA A 5 10.64 -3.41 6.83
C ALA A 5 10.33 -1.90 6.73
N THR A 6 11.01 -1.18 5.84
CA THR A 6 10.66 0.23 5.53
C THR A 6 9.22 0.32 5.02
N ALA A 7 8.84 -0.56 4.09
CA ALA A 7 7.48 -0.56 3.53
C ALA A 7 6.43 -0.94 4.60
N GLU A 8 6.76 -1.87 5.50
CA GLU A 8 5.90 -2.29 6.61
C GLU A 8 5.61 -1.12 7.57
N ILE A 9 6.66 -0.48 8.10
CA ILE A 9 6.45 0.64 9.04
C ILE A 9 5.69 1.78 8.38
N THR A 10 5.97 2.07 7.11
CA THR A 10 5.30 3.13 6.36
C THR A 10 3.80 2.86 6.20
N ARG A 11 3.40 1.67 5.73
CA ARG A 11 1.97 1.37 5.53
C ARG A 11 1.21 1.34 6.85
N VAL A 12 1.81 0.80 7.91
CA VAL A 12 1.16 0.69 9.22
C VAL A 12 1.02 2.07 9.85
N GLN A 13 2.00 2.96 9.66
CA GLN A 13 1.91 4.33 10.15
C GLN A 13 0.76 5.09 9.48
N LEU A 14 0.59 4.95 8.16
CA LEU A 14 -0.55 5.55 7.44
C LEU A 14 -1.89 5.01 7.92
N TRP A 15 -1.97 3.70 8.16
CA TRP A 15 -3.16 3.09 8.76
C TRP A 15 -3.43 3.65 10.17
N GLN A 16 -2.42 3.74 11.04
CA GLN A 16 -2.56 4.29 12.39
C GLN A 16 -3.05 5.74 12.35
N TYR A 17 -2.52 6.56 11.45
CA TYR A 17 -2.95 7.94 11.28
C TYR A 17 -4.43 8.04 10.95
N CYS A 18 -4.92 7.20 10.02
CA CYS A 18 -6.33 7.14 9.67
C CYS A 18 -7.19 6.58 10.81
N LYS A 19 -6.77 5.48 11.45
CA LYS A 19 -7.52 4.79 12.52
C LYS A 19 -7.73 5.68 13.73
N TYR A 20 -6.71 6.42 14.14
CA TYR A 20 -6.72 7.25 15.34
C TYR A 20 -7.00 8.73 15.07
N GLY A 21 -7.24 9.12 13.80
CA GLY A 21 -7.56 10.49 13.42
C GLY A 21 -6.45 11.48 13.77
N ILE A 22 -5.20 11.10 13.50
CA ILE A 22 -4.03 11.92 13.80
C ILE A 22 -4.11 13.23 13.01
N ARG A 23 -3.68 14.31 13.66
CA ARG A 23 -3.64 15.66 13.09
C ARG A 23 -2.23 16.04 12.70
N THR A 24 -2.09 16.73 11.58
CA THR A 24 -0.83 17.36 11.19
C THR A 24 -0.46 18.48 12.16
N SER A 25 0.82 18.63 12.46
CA SER A 25 1.30 19.61 13.46
C SER A 25 1.25 21.05 12.96
N ASP A 26 1.32 21.24 11.65
CA ASP A 26 1.38 22.53 10.97
C ASP A 26 -0.03 23.07 10.64
N THR A 27 -0.90 22.26 10.03
CA THR A 27 -2.25 22.69 9.61
C THR A 27 -3.36 22.28 10.59
N GLY A 28 -3.11 21.29 11.45
CA GLY A 28 -4.13 20.74 12.36
C GLY A 28 -5.17 19.86 11.68
N GLU A 29 -5.02 19.57 10.39
CA GLU A 29 -5.92 18.77 9.58
C GLU A 29 -5.81 17.29 9.95
N VAL A 30 -6.95 16.59 9.97
CA VAL A 30 -6.99 15.15 10.27
C VAL A 30 -6.58 14.36 9.04
N ILE A 31 -5.65 13.42 9.21
CA ILE A 31 -5.25 12.47 8.18
C ILE A 31 -6.38 11.45 7.98
N THR A 32 -7.03 11.51 6.81
CA THR A 32 -8.16 10.63 6.44
C THR A 32 -7.78 9.67 5.33
N ALA A 33 -8.51 8.57 5.18
CA ALA A 33 -8.30 7.64 4.07
C ALA A 33 -8.51 8.30 2.69
N GLN A 34 -9.41 9.30 2.58
CA GLN A 34 -9.62 10.09 1.36
C GLN A 34 -8.46 11.04 1.09
N TRP A 35 -7.79 11.55 2.13
CA TRP A 35 -6.54 12.28 1.95
C TRP A 35 -5.47 11.35 1.37
N ILE A 36 -5.28 10.17 1.95
CA ILE A 36 -4.31 9.19 1.42
C ILE A 36 -4.63 8.81 -0.02
N ASP A 37 -5.89 8.58 -0.39
CA ASP A 37 -6.27 8.31 -1.79
C ASP A 37 -5.78 9.39 -2.74
N ARG A 38 -6.06 10.66 -2.42
CA ARG A 38 -5.65 11.82 -3.24
C ARG A 38 -4.13 11.88 -3.39
N LEU A 39 -3.38 11.67 -2.32
CA LEU A 39 -1.91 11.65 -2.37
C LEU A 39 -1.38 10.50 -3.22
N VAL A 40 -1.97 9.30 -3.11
CA VAL A 40 -1.58 8.16 -3.94
C VAL A 40 -1.86 8.46 -5.42
N ASP A 41 -3.03 9.03 -5.74
CA ASP A 41 -3.40 9.40 -7.11
C ASP A 41 -2.53 10.52 -7.70
N GLU A 42 -2.07 11.44 -6.86
CA GLU A 42 -1.14 12.51 -7.24
C GLU A 42 0.27 11.99 -7.47
N ILE A 43 0.79 11.16 -6.54
CA ILE A 43 2.20 10.76 -6.52
C ILE A 43 2.46 9.60 -7.47
N ALA A 44 1.61 8.57 -7.51
CA ALA A 44 1.88 7.35 -8.27
C ALA A 44 2.25 7.64 -9.74
N PRO A 45 1.52 8.46 -10.51
CA PRO A 45 1.86 8.75 -11.91
C PRO A 45 3.21 9.45 -12.12
N THR A 46 3.76 10.07 -11.06
CA THR A 46 5.05 10.79 -11.12
C THR A 46 6.25 9.86 -10.94
N LEU A 47 6.04 8.65 -10.39
CA LEU A 47 7.11 7.70 -10.10
C LEU A 47 7.63 7.08 -11.41
N LYS A 48 8.95 7.12 -11.60
CA LYS A 48 9.63 6.52 -12.75
C LYS A 48 10.86 5.74 -12.31
N SER A 49 10.97 4.49 -12.75
CA SER A 49 12.14 3.63 -12.52
C SER A 49 12.18 2.54 -13.58
N ALA A 50 13.38 2.06 -13.92
CA ALA A 50 13.56 0.96 -14.87
C ALA A 50 12.90 -0.36 -14.40
N MET A 51 12.64 -0.50 -13.10
CA MET A 51 11.99 -1.69 -12.52
C MET A 51 10.50 -1.50 -12.23
N LEU A 52 9.95 -0.30 -12.47
CA LEU A 52 8.55 0.01 -12.21
C LEU A 52 7.71 -0.29 -13.46
N THR A 53 6.68 -1.12 -13.32
CA THR A 53 5.65 -1.33 -14.35
C THR A 53 4.36 -0.63 -13.93
N GLU A 54 3.58 -0.16 -14.90
CA GLU A 54 2.27 0.44 -14.65
C GLU A 54 1.34 -0.52 -13.90
N GLU A 55 1.39 -1.81 -14.25
CA GLU A 55 0.63 -2.87 -13.57
C GLU A 55 1.00 -2.99 -12.08
N ASN A 56 2.30 -3.07 -11.75
CA ASN A 56 2.73 -3.16 -10.34
C ASN A 56 2.34 -1.91 -9.56
N LEU A 57 2.42 -0.75 -10.20
CA LEU A 57 2.04 0.51 -9.57
C LEU A 57 0.54 0.58 -9.28
N ASP A 58 -0.29 0.09 -10.21
CA ASP A 58 -1.74 -0.04 -10.01
C ASP A 58 -2.08 -1.01 -8.87
N ILE A 59 -1.44 -2.19 -8.83
CA ILE A 59 -1.61 -3.18 -7.76
C ILE A 59 -1.27 -2.57 -6.39
N VAL A 60 -0.09 -1.93 -6.28
CA VAL A 60 0.38 -1.35 -5.01
C VAL A 60 -0.49 -0.16 -4.60
N SER A 61 -0.94 0.66 -5.54
CA SER A 61 -1.85 1.78 -5.26
C SER A 61 -3.18 1.29 -4.70
N LYS A 62 -3.79 0.28 -5.32
CA LYS A 62 -5.03 -0.34 -4.83
C LYS A 62 -4.83 -0.98 -3.45
N TYR A 63 -3.72 -1.69 -3.28
CA TYR A 63 -3.36 -2.31 -2.00
C TYR A 63 -3.25 -1.28 -0.87
N LEU A 64 -2.47 -0.21 -1.06
CA LEU A 64 -2.26 0.79 -0.03
C LEU A 64 -3.55 1.50 0.37
N LYS A 65 -4.39 1.87 -0.63
CA LYS A 65 -5.71 2.46 -0.38
C LYS A 65 -6.63 1.49 0.37
N ALA A 66 -6.62 0.20 0.06
CA ALA A 66 -7.42 -0.78 0.79
C ALA A 66 -6.94 -0.95 2.24
N GLN A 67 -5.62 -0.99 2.48
CA GLN A 67 -5.04 -1.24 3.80
C GLN A 67 -5.36 -0.16 4.82
N VAL A 68 -5.30 1.13 4.45
CA VAL A 68 -5.59 2.23 5.39
C VAL A 68 -7.05 2.26 5.88
N ARG A 69 -7.94 1.48 5.26
CA ARG A 69 -9.36 1.35 5.60
C ARG A 69 -9.70 0.10 6.41
N LYS A 70 -8.76 -0.85 6.57
CA LYS A 70 -9.04 -2.10 7.28
C LYS A 70 -9.24 -1.83 8.78
N GLU A 71 -10.07 -2.66 9.42
CA GLU A 71 -10.25 -2.60 10.88
C GLU A 71 -8.93 -2.84 11.61
N TRP A 72 -8.11 -3.75 11.08
CA TRP A 72 -6.73 -4.04 11.44
C TRP A 72 -5.89 -4.18 10.16
N PRO A 73 -4.65 -3.67 10.13
CA PRO A 73 -3.79 -3.87 8.97
C PRO A 73 -3.45 -5.37 8.88
N SER A 74 -3.18 -5.86 7.67
CA SER A 74 -2.65 -7.22 7.52
C SER A 74 -1.33 -7.38 8.30
N GLU A 75 -1.01 -8.61 8.70
CA GLU A 75 0.21 -8.88 9.47
C GLU A 75 1.48 -8.57 8.65
N PHE A 76 1.52 -8.99 7.38
CA PHE A 76 2.66 -8.82 6.51
C PHE A 76 2.24 -8.44 5.09
N LEU A 77 2.82 -7.37 4.54
CA LEU A 77 2.61 -6.98 3.15
C LEU A 77 3.13 -8.04 2.18
N THR A 78 4.14 -8.81 2.60
CA THR A 78 4.69 -9.89 1.77
C THR A 78 3.67 -10.99 1.60
N SER A 79 2.94 -11.38 2.64
CA SER A 79 1.84 -12.34 2.53
C SER A 79 0.76 -11.87 1.57
N ASP A 80 0.42 -10.58 1.61
CA ASP A 80 -0.64 -10.01 0.79
C ASP A 80 -0.28 -9.91 -0.70
N LEU A 81 1.00 -9.64 -0.99
CA LEU A 81 1.48 -9.34 -2.35
C LEU A 81 2.24 -10.50 -3.01
N MET A 82 2.68 -11.51 -2.25
CA MET A 82 3.46 -12.64 -2.79
C MET A 82 2.72 -13.38 -3.90
N GLY A 83 1.38 -13.45 -3.83
CA GLY A 83 0.57 -14.08 -4.87
C GLY A 83 0.78 -13.48 -6.26
N TYR A 84 0.97 -12.16 -6.37
CA TYR A 84 1.26 -11.50 -7.66
C TYR A 84 2.62 -11.92 -8.22
N LEU A 85 3.63 -12.03 -7.36
CA LEU A 85 4.97 -12.45 -7.75
C LEU A 85 4.99 -13.92 -8.16
N ALA A 86 4.35 -14.79 -7.38
CA ALA A 86 4.27 -16.22 -7.66
C ALA A 86 3.60 -16.50 -9.03
N VAL A 87 2.50 -15.81 -9.33
CA VAL A 87 1.82 -15.94 -10.64
C VAL A 87 2.74 -15.49 -11.78
N ARG A 88 3.46 -14.38 -11.60
CA ARG A 88 4.43 -13.90 -12.60
C ARG A 88 5.58 -14.88 -12.83
N ASP A 89 5.97 -15.62 -11.80
CA ASP A 89 6.99 -16.66 -11.85
C ASP A 89 6.44 -18.00 -12.38
N GLY A 90 5.19 -18.04 -12.87
CA GLY A 90 4.58 -19.19 -13.54
C GLY A 90 3.77 -20.12 -12.63
N CYS A 91 3.53 -19.74 -11.37
CA CYS A 91 2.65 -20.52 -10.49
C CYS A 91 1.17 -20.35 -10.87
N PRO A 92 0.36 -21.42 -10.82
CA PRO A 92 -1.07 -21.32 -11.12
C PRO A 92 -1.80 -20.38 -10.15
N ALA A 93 -2.58 -19.44 -10.69
CA ALA A 93 -3.32 -18.46 -9.89
C ALA A 93 -4.38 -19.08 -8.96
N ALA A 94 -4.89 -20.27 -9.29
CA ALA A 94 -5.94 -20.96 -8.53
C ALA A 94 -5.63 -21.18 -7.04
N TRP A 95 -4.34 -21.16 -6.66
CA TRP A 95 -3.87 -21.43 -5.30
C TRP A 95 -3.25 -20.22 -4.61
N GLN A 96 -3.20 -19.07 -5.30
CA GLN A 96 -2.59 -17.83 -4.80
C GLN A 96 -3.69 -16.89 -4.33
N ARG A 97 -3.91 -16.78 -3.02
CA ARG A 97 -4.85 -15.80 -2.45
C ARG A 97 -4.10 -14.51 -2.14
N SER A 98 -4.33 -13.47 -2.92
CA SER A 98 -4.01 -12.10 -2.51
C SER A 98 -5.20 -11.50 -1.76
N VAL A 99 -4.92 -10.67 -0.74
CA VAL A 99 -5.92 -10.12 0.18
C VAL A 99 -6.48 -8.75 -0.29
N LEU A 100 -6.38 -8.45 -1.59
CA LEU A 100 -7.02 -7.27 -2.20
C LEU A 100 -8.52 -7.24 -1.89
#